data_AF-A0A2J0M0A2-F1
#
_entry.id   AF-A0A2J0M0A2-F1
#
_cell.length_a   1.000
_cell.length_b   1.000
_cell.length_c   1.000
_cell.angle_alpha   90.00
_cell.angle_beta   90.00
_cell.angle_gamma   90.00
#
_symmetry.space_group_name_H-M   'P 1'
#
loop_
_entity.id
_entity.type
_entity.pdbx_description
1 polymer ?
#
loop_
_entity_poly.entity_id
_entity_poly.type
_entity_poly.pdbx_seq_one_letter_code
_entity_poly.pdbx_strand_id
1 'polypeptide(L)' 'HILKTRERLNKILAKHTGQKLQKIEQDTERDYFMSAEEALKYGIVDKVIQ' A
#
# COMPACT_ATOMS: atom_id res chain seq x y z
N HIS A 1 -6.15 -12.45 -17.06
CA HIS A 1 -6.32 -12.85 -15.64
C HIS A 1 -5.40 -12.09 -14.66
N ILE A 2 -4.97 -10.85 -14.97
CA ILE A 2 -4.11 -10.04 -14.07
C ILE A 2 -4.93 -9.16 -13.11
N LEU A 3 -6.11 -8.70 -13.52
CA LEU A 3 -6.96 -7.80 -12.75
C LEU A 3 -7.42 -8.40 -11.41
N LYS A 4 -7.82 -9.68 -11.38
CA LYS A 4 -8.22 -10.37 -10.14
C LYS A 4 -7.07 -10.48 -9.13
N THR A 5 -5.85 -10.70 -9.60
CA THR A 5 -4.67 -10.79 -8.73
C THR A 5 -4.35 -9.41 -8.15
N ARG A 6 -4.38 -8.36 -9.00
CA ARG A 6 -4.17 -6.98 -8.58
C ARG A 6 -5.19 -6.53 -7.53
N GLU A 7 -6.47 -6.81 -7.76
CA GLU A 7 -7.54 -6.48 -6.82
C GLU A 7 -7.36 -7.21 -5.47
N ARG A 8 -6.95 -8.48 -5.50
CA ARG A 8 -6.65 -9.26 -4.28
C ARG A 8 -5.48 -8.64 -3.50
N LEU A 9 -4.40 -8.27 -4.19
CA LEU A 9 -3.24 -7.60 -3.57
C LEU A 9 -3.65 -6.26 -2.95
N ASN A 10 -4.41 -5.45 -3.67
CA ASN A 10 -4.88 -4.15 -3.18
C ASN A 10 -5.78 -4.29 -1.94
N LYS A 11 -6.64 -5.31 -1.89
CA LYS A 11 -7.44 -5.62 -0.70
C LYS A 11 -6.59 -6.02 0.50
N ILE A 12 -5.54 -6.81 0.29
CA ILE A 12 -4.60 -7.21 1.35
C ILE A 12 -3.87 -5.97 1.88
N LEU A 13 -3.32 -5.15 0.98
CA LEU A 13 -2.63 -3.92 1.36
C LEU A 13 -3.57 -2.98 2.13
N ALA A 14 -4.81 -2.80 1.67
CA ALA A 14 -5.79 -1.92 2.32
C ALA A 14 -6.14 -2.40 3.74
N LYS A 15 -6.27 -3.72 3.91
CA LYS A 15 -6.56 -4.33 5.21
C LYS A 15 -5.43 -4.13 6.23
N HIS A 16 -4.17 -4.23 5.81
CA HIS A 16 -3.03 -4.15 6.73
C HIS A 16 -2.57 -2.71 6.97
N THR A 17 -2.67 -1.84 5.96
CA THR A 17 -2.29 -0.41 6.06
C THR A 17 -3.41 0.46 6.63
N GLY A 18 -4.65 -0.03 6.69
CA GLY A 18 -5.82 0.75 7.07
C GLY A 18 -6.23 1.80 6.03
N GLN A 19 -5.60 1.82 4.86
CA GLN A 19 -5.91 2.75 3.78
C GLN A 19 -7.13 2.28 2.98
N LYS A 20 -7.80 3.23 2.32
CA LYS A 20 -8.92 2.92 1.43
C LYS A 20 -8.43 2.22 0.17
N LEU A 21 -9.20 1.25 -0.33
CA LEU A 21 -8.88 0.49 -1.55
C LEU A 21 -8.60 1.41 -2.75
N GLN A 22 -9.42 2.45 -2.95
CA GLN A 22 -9.23 3.43 -4.02
C GLN A 22 -7.86 4.13 -3.96
N LYS A 23 -7.39 4.45 -2.75
CA LYS A 23 -6.08 5.11 -2.58
C LYS A 23 -4.96 4.16 -2.97
N ILE A 24 -5.03 2.90 -2.54
CA ILE A 24 -4.05 1.88 -2.93
C ILE A 24 -4.12 1.59 -4.43
N GLU A 25 -5.29 1.55 -5.03
CA GLU A 25 -5.42 1.37 -6.49
C GLU A 25 -4.70 2.48 -7.27
N GLN A 26 -4.85 3.73 -6.83
CA GLN A 26 -4.18 4.88 -7.42
C GLN A 26 -2.66 4.86 -7.18
N ASP A 27 -2.24 4.59 -5.95
CA ASP A 27 -0.83 4.56 -5.55
C ASP A 27 -0.09 3.35 -6.15
N THR A 28 -0.80 2.26 -6.45
CA THR A 28 -0.23 1.08 -7.14
C THR A 28 -0.35 1.17 -8.67
N GLU A 29 -1.08 2.15 -9.21
CA GLU A 29 -1.20 2.38 -10.66
C GLU A 29 0.15 2.70 -11.29
N ARG A 30 1.01 3.38 -10.52
CA ARG A 30 2.40 3.67 -10.87
C ARG A 30 3.32 3.21 -9.76
N ASP A 31 4.62 3.11 -10.07
CA ASP A 31 5.63 2.86 -9.05
C ASP A 31 5.68 4.06 -8.08
N TYR A 32 5.09 3.87 -6.90
CA TYR A 32 5.11 4.87 -5.83
C TYR A 32 6.21 4.51 -4.82
N PHE A 33 7.35 5.20 -4.93
CA PHE A 33 8.44 5.07 -3.98
C PHE A 33 8.18 5.96 -2.77
N MET A 34 8.44 5.41 -1.59
CA MET A 34 8.15 6.03 -0.31
C MET A 34 9.42 6.01 0.52
N SER A 35 9.69 7.10 1.22
CA SER A 35 10.70 7.12 2.29
C SER A 35 10.26 6.25 3.47
N ALA A 36 11.20 5.90 4.35
CA ALA A 36 10.89 5.09 5.53
C ALA A 36 9.83 5.76 6.44
N GLU A 37 9.86 7.09 6.56
CA GLU A 37 8.84 7.86 7.30
C GLU A 37 7.47 7.84 6.61
N GLU A 38 7.44 7.92 5.28
CA GLU A 38 6.21 7.83 4.51
C GLU A 38 5.59 6.44 4.61
N ALA A 39 6.40 5.38 4.55
CA ALA A 39 5.95 4.00 4.76
C ALA A 39 5.35 3.80 6.16
N LEU A 40 5.94 4.44 7.19
CA LEU A 40 5.41 4.44 8.56
C LEU A 40 4.03 5.14 8.63
N LYS A 41 3.93 6.35 8.06
CA LYS A 41 2.67 7.11 8.00
C LYS A 41 1.60 6.41 7.16
N TYR A 42 2.01 5.68 6.14
CA TYR A 42 1.12 4.94 5.27
C TYR A 42 0.55 3.69 5.95
N GLY A 43 1.21 3.21 7.01
CA GLY A 43 0.84 1.98 7.73
C GLY A 43 1.44 0.72 7.11
N ILE A 44 2.51 0.85 6.31
CA ILE A 44 3.22 -0.29 5.70
C ILE A 44 4.24 -0.87 6.68
N VAL A 45 4.87 -0.01 7.49
CA VAL A 45 5.83 -0.41 8.53
C VAL A 45 5.39 0.13 9.88
N ASP A 46 5.64 -0.61 10.96
CA ASP A 46 5.23 -0.22 12.31
C ASP A 46 6.23 0.71 13.01
N LYS A 47 7.53 0.57 12.72
CA LYS A 47 8.62 1.43 13.22
C LYS A 47 9.78 1.48 12.23
N VAL A 48 10.41 2.64 12.14
CA VAL A 48 11.70 2.84 11.47
C VAL A 48 12.79 2.78 12.54
N ILE A 49 13.79 1.92 12.36
CA ILE A 49 14.95 1.82 13.25
C ILE A 49 16.09 2.64 12.63
N GLN A 50 16.77 3.46 13.44
CA GLN A 50 17.95 4.24 13.06
C GLN A 50 19.24 3.49 13.39
#